data_AF-R9K0F5-F1
#
_entry.id   AF-R9K0F5-F1
#
_cell.length_a   1.000
_cell.length_b   1.000
_cell.length_c   1.000
_cell.angle_alpha   90.00
_cell.angle_beta   90.00
_cell.angle_gamma   90.00
#
_symmetry.space_group_name_H-M   'P 1'
#
loop_
_entity.id
_entity.type
_entity.pdbx_description
1 polymer ?
#
loop_
_entity_poly.entity_id
_entity_poly.type
_entity_poly.pdbx_seq_one_letter_code
_entity_poly.pdbx_strand_id
1 'polypeptide(L)'
;MNKSQKRGVFISILLCIFTFITYRIRINETYDISKLLNRLSSGMQIRQILASYVLFFIGYCGRIGKKSKLGTWSNIAVSYILGAAIWGIGSISCLFIGVNYNLISIFWGLGIGIFVLRFFLNGYLEQNRTFFIYDSIIFIGIAAFASTGLMNISYGTGDSQYLIQQWGKGIAILGEINNTQQTFLTSTGMLPATFSSLTYFFGADNIYTIHHCFEICFWILYGKIIEETLFQNKNYDSNKRKMISIGLSIITYTLPPIRLLSGWIISHTYSMIYIFILCYYLKRMLESKEEALLEHKIFIHIIVIAIMLLRVDSPITICVIIGCFSICYVNKCKKLMAFLLSAFITFLLYYLKIFSILKNGLNGHFVNIETLLLMVAAFVIVGSFILLGDRLTRAISKEHLCKICYASLFAFNLIMFIIFGETYLENMHTVLQNTVTVDWFWGGTLGIMAICLLYMVSKKQKQDVYLLLGICLLIVYIDLGVLRTINGLIAARLGPGDSINRAIISVLPVFCYDFYFKLFSAYGATEKMSVTLDSEMSED
;
A
#
# COMPACT_ATOMS: atom_id res chain seq x y z
N MET A 1 -10.97 25.65 -17.04
CA MET A 1 -10.04 24.52 -17.25
C MET A 1 -8.59 25.01 -17.28
N ASN A 2 -7.73 24.56 -16.37
CA ASN A 2 -6.31 24.93 -16.37
C ASN A 2 -5.51 24.13 -17.44
N LYS A 3 -4.26 24.54 -17.75
CA LYS A 3 -3.40 23.89 -18.77
C LYS A 3 -3.19 22.39 -18.52
N SER A 4 -3.10 21.97 -17.26
CA SER A 4 -2.98 20.56 -16.87
C SER A 4 -4.24 19.76 -17.20
N GLN A 5 -5.42 20.33 -16.96
CA GLN A 5 -6.71 19.71 -17.26
C GLN A 5 -6.95 19.60 -18.76
N LYS A 6 -6.62 20.64 -19.55
CA LYS A 6 -6.74 20.55 -21.02
C LYS A 6 -5.94 19.37 -21.56
N ARG A 7 -4.70 19.22 -21.10
CA ARG A 7 -3.82 18.09 -21.46
C ARG A 7 -4.37 16.76 -20.95
N GLY A 8 -4.85 16.71 -19.72
CA GLY A 8 -5.44 15.50 -19.15
C GLY A 8 -6.66 15.02 -19.93
N VAL A 9 -7.59 15.91 -20.26
CA VAL A 9 -8.78 15.59 -21.05
C VAL A 9 -8.39 15.10 -22.44
N PHE A 10 -7.41 15.75 -23.09
CA PHE A 10 -6.90 15.30 -24.38
C PHE A 10 -6.30 13.88 -24.30
N ILE A 11 -5.45 13.61 -23.30
CA ILE A 11 -4.89 12.27 -23.07
C ILE A 11 -6.01 11.26 -22.82
N SER A 12 -7.01 11.61 -22.01
CA SER A 12 -8.17 10.76 -21.74
C SER A 12 -8.94 10.38 -22.99
N ILE A 13 -9.15 11.34 -23.91
CA ILE A 13 -9.81 11.08 -25.19
C ILE A 13 -8.98 10.09 -26.01
N LEU A 14 -7.66 10.27 -26.08
CA LEU A 14 -6.76 9.32 -26.75
C LEU A 14 -6.82 7.93 -26.12
N LEU A 15 -6.86 7.82 -24.80
CA LEU A 15 -6.99 6.54 -24.10
C LEU A 15 -8.33 5.86 -24.42
N CYS A 16 -9.43 6.61 -24.49
CA CYS A 16 -10.74 6.08 -24.89
C CYS A 16 -10.74 5.61 -26.37
N ILE A 17 -10.16 6.40 -27.28
CA ILE A 17 -10.03 6.03 -28.71
C ILE A 17 -9.19 4.76 -28.84
N PHE A 18 -8.05 4.70 -28.17
CA PHE A 18 -7.18 3.53 -28.16
C PHE A 18 -7.92 2.30 -27.63
N THR A 19 -8.64 2.45 -26.52
CA THR A 19 -9.46 1.38 -25.94
C THR A 19 -10.52 0.88 -26.93
N PHE A 20 -11.18 1.79 -27.64
CA PHE A 20 -12.15 1.44 -28.68
C PHE A 20 -11.50 0.67 -29.83
N ILE A 21 -10.32 1.09 -30.29
CA ILE A 21 -9.55 0.38 -31.33
C ILE A 21 -9.20 -1.04 -30.86
N THR A 22 -8.65 -1.19 -29.65
CA THR A 22 -8.30 -2.52 -29.09
C THR A 22 -9.54 -3.41 -28.98
N TYR A 23 -10.67 -2.87 -28.53
CA TYR A 23 -11.94 -3.59 -28.46
C TYR A 23 -12.43 -4.06 -29.84
N ARG A 24 -12.35 -3.20 -30.87
CA ARG A 24 -12.72 -3.56 -32.24
C ARG A 24 -11.82 -4.65 -32.83
N ILE A 25 -10.51 -4.61 -32.55
CA ILE A 25 -9.58 -5.66 -32.96
C ILE A 25 -9.98 -6.99 -32.31
N ARG A 26 -10.23 -7.02 -30.99
CA ARG A 26 -10.62 -8.25 -30.26
C ARG A 26 -11.93 -8.86 -30.75
N ILE A 27 -12.92 -8.05 -31.12
CA ILE A 27 -14.23 -8.55 -31.59
C ILE A 27 -14.16 -9.11 -33.00
N ASN A 28 -13.24 -8.62 -33.82
CA ASN A 28 -13.03 -9.11 -35.18
C ASN A 28 -12.17 -10.39 -35.24
N GLU A 29 -11.80 -10.97 -34.10
CA GLU A 29 -11.12 -12.27 -34.07
C GLU A 29 -12.00 -13.37 -34.67
N THR A 30 -11.41 -14.18 -35.55
CA THR A 30 -12.13 -15.18 -36.35
C THR A 30 -12.31 -16.51 -35.62
N TYR A 31 -11.53 -16.78 -34.57
CA TYR A 31 -11.58 -18.00 -33.78
C TYR A 31 -12.91 -18.14 -33.03
N ASP A 32 -13.53 -19.33 -33.09
CA ASP A 32 -14.84 -19.57 -32.49
C ASP A 32 -14.84 -19.47 -30.96
N ILE A 33 -13.73 -19.86 -30.31
CA ILE A 33 -13.53 -19.67 -28.87
C ILE A 33 -13.55 -18.17 -28.53
N SER A 34 -12.84 -17.33 -29.30
CA SER A 34 -12.84 -15.88 -29.11
C SER A 34 -14.24 -15.28 -29.29
N LYS A 35 -15.02 -15.74 -30.29
CA LYS A 35 -16.42 -15.31 -30.48
C LYS A 35 -17.30 -15.68 -29.28
N LEU A 36 -17.16 -16.89 -28.75
CA LEU A 36 -17.89 -17.33 -27.55
C LEU A 36 -17.52 -16.48 -26.33
N LEU A 37 -16.22 -16.29 -26.08
CA LEU A 37 -15.73 -15.46 -24.98
C LEU A 37 -16.22 -14.01 -25.11
N ASN A 38 -16.22 -13.43 -26.31
CA ASN A 38 -16.73 -12.08 -26.56
C ASN A 38 -18.24 -11.97 -26.31
N ARG A 39 -19.03 -13.00 -26.62
CA ARG A 39 -20.47 -13.04 -26.28
C ARG A 39 -20.69 -13.10 -24.77
N LEU A 40 -19.98 -14.01 -24.09
CA LEU A 40 -20.09 -14.20 -22.64
C LEU A 40 -19.60 -12.99 -21.85
N SER A 41 -18.61 -12.26 -22.36
CA SER A 41 -18.03 -11.07 -21.72
C SER A 41 -18.64 -9.74 -22.20
N SER A 42 -19.72 -9.79 -22.98
CA SER A 42 -20.35 -8.59 -23.52
C SER A 42 -20.77 -7.62 -22.40
N GLY A 43 -20.36 -6.35 -22.54
CA GLY A 43 -20.63 -5.32 -21.53
C GLY A 43 -19.81 -5.40 -20.23
N MET A 44 -19.00 -6.45 -20.00
CA MET A 44 -18.17 -6.56 -18.79
C MET A 44 -17.21 -5.37 -18.63
N GLN A 45 -16.63 -4.91 -19.74
CA GLN A 45 -15.69 -3.79 -19.75
C GLN A 45 -16.33 -2.51 -19.19
N ILE A 46 -17.53 -2.17 -19.65
CA ILE A 46 -18.26 -0.98 -19.18
C ILE A 46 -18.65 -1.14 -17.71
N ARG A 47 -19.12 -2.32 -17.31
CA ARG A 47 -19.47 -2.62 -15.90
C ARG A 47 -18.28 -2.44 -14.96
N GLN A 48 -17.09 -2.89 -15.37
CA GLN A 48 -15.88 -2.69 -14.58
C GLN A 48 -15.41 -1.22 -14.55
N ILE A 49 -15.54 -0.49 -15.66
CA ILE A 49 -15.27 0.96 -15.68
C ILE A 49 -16.19 1.69 -14.69
N LEU A 50 -17.47 1.34 -14.64
CA LEU A 50 -18.43 1.92 -13.69
C LEU A 50 -18.08 1.59 -12.23
N ALA A 51 -17.74 0.33 -11.94
CA ALA A 51 -17.28 -0.08 -10.62
C ALA A 51 -16.03 0.70 -10.17
N SER A 52 -15.05 0.86 -11.06
CA SER A 52 -13.86 1.69 -10.80
C SER A 52 -14.22 3.17 -10.60
N TYR A 53 -15.16 3.70 -11.40
CA TYR A 53 -15.61 5.09 -11.26
C TYR A 53 -16.27 5.34 -9.90
N VAL A 54 -17.04 4.39 -9.38
CA VAL A 54 -17.63 4.48 -8.03
C VAL A 54 -16.54 4.66 -6.96
N LEU A 55 -15.46 3.88 -7.00
CA LEU A 55 -14.35 4.05 -6.06
C LEU A 55 -13.73 5.45 -6.17
N PHE A 56 -13.44 5.90 -7.40
CA PHE A 56 -12.95 7.26 -7.64
C PHE A 56 -13.89 8.32 -7.03
N PHE A 57 -15.19 8.20 -7.29
CA PHE A 57 -16.20 9.13 -6.82
C PHE A 57 -16.30 9.17 -5.29
N ILE A 58 -16.34 8.00 -4.64
CA ILE A 58 -16.35 7.88 -3.18
C ILE A 58 -15.15 8.63 -2.58
N GLY A 59 -13.95 8.39 -3.09
CA GLY A 59 -12.77 9.07 -2.59
C GLY A 59 -12.74 10.56 -2.90
N TYR A 60 -13.24 10.98 -4.07
CA TYR A 60 -13.39 12.40 -4.39
C TYR A 60 -14.34 13.11 -3.41
N CYS A 61 -15.46 12.46 -3.05
CA CYS A 61 -16.41 12.96 -2.06
C CYS A 61 -15.87 12.94 -0.62
N GLY A 62 -15.08 11.91 -0.29
CA GLY A 62 -14.45 11.68 1.01
C GLY A 62 -13.21 12.52 1.27
N ARG A 63 -12.69 13.21 0.26
CA ARG A 63 -11.64 14.22 0.45
C ARG A 63 -12.20 15.42 1.19
N ILE A 64 -11.89 15.46 2.48
CA ILE A 64 -12.09 16.62 3.32
C ILE A 64 -10.91 17.55 3.06
N GLY A 65 -11.17 18.71 2.44
CA GLY A 65 -10.21 19.80 2.55
C GLY A 65 -10.28 20.97 1.59
N LYS A 66 -9.72 22.11 2.04
CA LYS A 66 -9.57 23.33 1.24
C LYS A 66 -8.60 23.07 0.10
N LYS A 67 -8.96 23.51 -1.12
CA LYS A 67 -8.13 23.53 -2.37
C LYS A 67 -6.78 22.85 -2.17
N SER A 68 -6.74 21.53 -2.30
CA SER A 68 -5.44 20.87 -2.26
C SER A 68 -4.58 21.50 -3.35
N LYS A 69 -3.41 22.02 -2.98
CA LYS A 69 -2.40 22.47 -3.96
C LYS A 69 -1.90 21.33 -4.87
N LEU A 70 -2.37 20.10 -4.63
CA LEU A 70 -2.17 18.94 -5.47
C LEU A 70 -2.65 19.22 -6.90
N GLY A 71 -1.79 18.92 -7.87
CA GLY A 71 -2.13 18.99 -9.29
C GLY A 71 -3.23 18.00 -9.66
N THR A 72 -3.90 18.23 -10.78
CA THR A 72 -4.99 17.40 -11.34
C THR A 72 -4.71 15.89 -11.28
N TRP A 73 -3.52 15.46 -11.70
CA TRP A 73 -3.16 14.03 -11.71
C TRP A 73 -3.02 13.42 -10.32
N SER A 74 -2.38 14.14 -9.39
CA SER A 74 -2.29 13.73 -7.99
C SER A 74 -3.69 13.69 -7.35
N ASN A 75 -4.57 14.63 -7.73
CA ASN A 75 -5.94 14.62 -7.24
C ASN A 75 -6.69 13.37 -7.66
N ILE A 76 -6.57 12.97 -8.92
CA ILE A 76 -7.24 11.78 -9.44
C ILE A 76 -6.71 10.53 -8.75
N ALA A 77 -5.38 10.39 -8.68
CA ALA A 77 -4.73 9.24 -8.08
C ALA A 77 -5.08 9.06 -6.59
N VAL A 78 -4.95 10.13 -5.80
CA VAL A 78 -5.29 10.10 -4.36
C VAL A 78 -6.77 9.81 -4.15
N SER A 79 -7.66 10.38 -4.98
CA SER A 79 -9.10 10.13 -4.85
C SER A 79 -9.42 8.66 -5.10
N TYR A 80 -8.81 8.02 -6.09
CA TYR A 80 -9.06 6.59 -6.33
C TYR A 80 -8.57 5.71 -5.16
N ILE A 81 -7.33 5.91 -4.70
CA ILE A 81 -6.74 5.11 -3.62
C ILE A 81 -7.48 5.30 -2.29
N LEU A 82 -7.87 6.55 -1.98
CA LEU A 82 -8.68 6.87 -0.82
C LEU A 82 -10.08 6.26 -0.93
N GLY A 83 -10.68 6.33 -2.10
CA GLY A 83 -12.02 5.78 -2.34
C GLY A 83 -12.09 4.28 -2.19
N ALA A 84 -11.07 3.56 -2.65
CA ALA A 84 -10.91 2.13 -2.38
C ALA A 84 -10.77 1.84 -0.87
N ALA A 85 -10.00 2.63 -0.13
CA ALA A 85 -9.88 2.45 1.33
C ALA A 85 -11.21 2.70 2.04
N ILE A 86 -11.91 3.79 1.71
CA ILE A 86 -13.22 4.13 2.28
C ILE A 86 -14.26 3.05 1.94
N TRP A 87 -14.30 2.59 0.69
CA TRP A 87 -15.18 1.50 0.27
C TRP A 87 -14.90 0.24 1.09
N GLY A 88 -13.64 -0.18 1.20
CA GLY A 88 -13.27 -1.40 1.92
C GLY A 88 -13.62 -1.32 3.41
N ILE A 89 -13.32 -0.19 4.06
CA ILE A 89 -13.68 0.04 5.48
C ILE A 89 -15.20 0.04 5.65
N GLY A 90 -15.94 0.77 4.82
CA GLY A 90 -17.40 0.81 4.88
C GLY A 90 -18.04 -0.55 4.64
N SER A 91 -17.51 -1.29 3.66
CA SER A 91 -17.98 -2.64 3.31
C SER A 91 -17.78 -3.62 4.46
N ILE A 92 -16.57 -3.67 5.03
CA ILE A 92 -16.25 -4.53 6.16
C ILE A 92 -17.08 -4.13 7.40
N SER A 93 -17.28 -2.83 7.62
CA SER A 93 -18.13 -2.34 8.72
C SER A 93 -19.58 -2.84 8.57
N CYS A 94 -20.16 -2.76 7.37
CA CYS A 94 -21.52 -3.29 7.12
C CYS A 94 -21.59 -4.80 7.42
N LEU A 95 -20.62 -5.55 6.92
CA LEU A 95 -20.52 -7.00 7.16
C LEU A 95 -20.34 -7.34 8.65
N PHE A 96 -19.59 -6.52 9.39
CA PHE A 96 -19.32 -6.74 10.81
C PHE A 96 -20.51 -6.40 11.69
N ILE A 97 -21.26 -5.34 11.34
CA ILE A 97 -22.50 -4.98 12.03
C ILE A 97 -23.59 -6.04 11.77
N GLY A 98 -23.49 -6.81 10.69
CA GLY A 98 -24.50 -7.82 10.31
C GLY A 98 -25.68 -7.21 9.56
N VAL A 99 -25.47 -6.06 8.91
CA VAL A 99 -26.44 -5.51 7.96
C VAL A 99 -26.31 -6.30 6.65
N ASN A 100 -27.44 -6.62 6.01
CA ASN A 100 -27.44 -7.26 4.69
C ASN A 100 -26.57 -6.46 3.71
N TYR A 101 -25.51 -7.09 3.22
CA TYR A 101 -24.47 -6.50 2.40
C TYR A 101 -24.89 -6.41 0.94
N ASN A 102 -25.34 -5.22 0.55
CA ASN A 102 -25.74 -4.90 -0.81
C ASN A 102 -25.37 -3.45 -1.13
N LEU A 103 -25.47 -3.04 -2.40
CA LEU A 103 -25.11 -1.68 -2.80
C LEU A 103 -25.84 -0.62 -1.98
N ILE A 104 -27.13 -0.84 -1.69
CA ILE A 104 -27.97 0.14 -0.99
C ILE A 104 -27.43 0.34 0.43
N SER A 105 -27.23 -0.74 1.20
CA SER A 105 -26.75 -0.64 2.57
C SER A 105 -25.37 0.00 2.68
N ILE A 106 -24.45 -0.35 1.76
CA ILE A 106 -23.10 0.23 1.73
C ILE A 106 -23.15 1.72 1.39
N PHE A 107 -23.89 2.12 0.34
CA PHE A 107 -23.99 3.53 -0.02
C PHE A 107 -24.69 4.37 1.06
N TRP A 108 -25.70 3.83 1.73
CA TRP A 108 -26.30 4.49 2.89
C TRP A 108 -25.31 4.67 4.03
N GLY A 109 -24.57 3.61 4.39
CA GLY A 109 -23.54 3.68 5.44
C GLY A 109 -22.44 4.69 5.11
N LEU A 110 -21.94 4.66 3.87
CA LEU A 110 -20.95 5.64 3.39
C LEU A 110 -21.52 7.06 3.35
N GLY A 111 -22.76 7.23 2.91
CA GLY A 111 -23.45 8.52 2.87
C GLY A 111 -23.59 9.14 4.26
N ILE A 112 -24.01 8.35 5.25
CA ILE A 112 -24.08 8.77 6.65
C ILE A 112 -22.69 9.13 7.17
N GLY A 113 -21.68 8.28 6.93
CA GLY A 113 -20.30 8.54 7.37
C GLY A 113 -19.73 9.84 6.79
N ILE A 114 -19.92 10.07 5.49
CA ILE A 114 -19.52 11.32 4.82
C ILE A 114 -20.31 12.50 5.38
N PHE A 115 -21.62 12.37 5.59
CA PHE A 115 -22.44 13.43 6.17
C PHE A 115 -21.96 13.82 7.57
N VAL A 116 -21.72 12.84 8.44
CA VAL A 116 -21.19 13.04 9.80
C VAL A 116 -19.83 13.73 9.76
N LEU A 117 -18.90 13.23 8.93
CA LEU A 117 -17.60 13.86 8.73
C LEU A 117 -17.74 15.32 8.27
N ARG A 118 -18.63 15.60 7.32
CA ARG A 118 -18.85 16.96 6.82
C ARG A 118 -19.47 17.87 7.88
N PHE A 119 -20.41 17.37 8.68
CA PHE A 119 -21.05 18.11 9.75
C PHE A 119 -20.02 18.58 10.80
N PHE A 120 -19.13 17.68 11.23
CA PHE A 120 -18.08 18.00 12.19
C PHE A 120 -16.93 18.85 11.62
N LEU A 121 -16.79 18.92 10.29
CA LEU A 121 -15.69 19.61 9.60
C LEU A 121 -16.18 20.87 8.85
N ASN A 122 -17.34 21.41 9.24
CA ASN A 122 -17.91 22.63 8.68
C ASN A 122 -16.86 23.77 8.65
N GLY A 123 -16.59 24.31 7.45
CA GLY A 123 -15.60 25.36 7.20
C GLY A 123 -14.38 24.96 6.36
N TYR A 124 -14.15 23.65 6.16
CA TYR A 124 -13.01 23.12 5.40
C TYR A 124 -13.36 22.65 3.97
N LEU A 125 -14.61 22.84 3.51
CA LEU A 125 -15.15 22.19 2.31
C LEU A 125 -15.55 23.20 1.24
N GLU A 126 -14.59 23.67 0.46
CA GLU A 126 -14.89 24.29 -0.85
C GLU A 126 -14.49 23.32 -1.97
N GLN A 127 -15.46 22.56 -2.49
CA GLN A 127 -15.29 21.79 -3.71
C GLN A 127 -15.77 22.59 -4.92
N ASN A 128 -14.87 22.87 -5.86
CA ASN A 128 -15.22 23.54 -7.12
C ASN A 128 -15.81 22.51 -8.10
N ARG A 129 -17.11 22.60 -8.34
CA ARG A 129 -17.89 21.71 -9.23
C ARG A 129 -17.30 21.56 -10.64
N THR A 130 -16.66 22.60 -11.17
CA THR A 130 -16.07 22.55 -12.53
C THR A 130 -14.82 21.66 -12.60
N PHE A 131 -14.05 21.53 -11.52
CA PHE A 131 -12.88 20.65 -11.50
C PHE A 131 -13.27 19.18 -11.44
N PHE A 132 -14.37 18.84 -10.74
CA PHE A 132 -14.87 17.48 -10.66
C PHE A 132 -15.20 16.87 -12.04
N ILE A 133 -15.82 17.66 -12.95
CA ILE A 133 -16.17 17.18 -14.29
C ILE A 133 -14.91 16.80 -15.07
N TYR A 134 -13.89 17.66 -15.06
CA TYR A 134 -12.63 17.37 -15.78
C TYR A 134 -11.88 16.20 -15.15
N ASP A 135 -11.79 16.14 -13.82
CA ASP A 135 -11.14 15.05 -13.12
C ASP A 135 -11.86 13.71 -13.39
N SER A 136 -13.20 13.73 -13.47
CA SER A 136 -14.01 12.57 -13.85
C SER A 136 -13.75 12.11 -15.27
N ILE A 137 -13.71 13.03 -16.25
CA ILE A 137 -13.40 12.68 -17.64
C ILE A 137 -12.02 12.01 -17.70
N ILE A 138 -11.01 12.60 -17.07
CA ILE A 138 -9.66 12.05 -17.06
C ILE A 138 -9.62 10.65 -16.43
N PHE A 139 -10.31 10.46 -15.30
CA PHE A 139 -10.37 9.16 -14.66
C PHE A 139 -11.08 8.11 -15.53
N ILE A 140 -12.13 8.47 -16.26
CA ILE A 140 -12.78 7.57 -17.22
C ILE A 140 -11.79 7.10 -18.29
N GLY A 141 -10.92 7.97 -18.79
CA GLY A 141 -9.85 7.55 -19.72
C GLY A 141 -8.86 6.57 -19.10
N ILE A 142 -8.47 6.78 -17.84
CA ILE A 142 -7.62 5.83 -17.08
C ILE A 142 -8.33 4.48 -16.95
N ALA A 143 -9.60 4.48 -16.54
CA ALA A 143 -10.38 3.25 -16.38
C ALA A 143 -10.63 2.53 -17.71
N ALA A 144 -10.86 3.27 -18.80
CA ALA A 144 -10.97 2.71 -20.14
C ALA A 144 -9.67 1.99 -20.52
N PHE A 145 -8.51 2.66 -20.37
CA PHE A 145 -7.22 2.05 -20.65
C PHE A 145 -6.93 0.82 -19.76
N ALA A 146 -7.21 0.93 -18.45
CA ALA A 146 -7.07 -0.15 -17.47
C ALA A 146 -7.92 -1.38 -17.81
N SER A 147 -9.03 -1.20 -18.54
CA SER A 147 -9.95 -2.27 -18.93
C SER A 147 -9.59 -2.97 -20.25
N THR A 148 -8.55 -2.52 -20.96
CA THR A 148 -8.20 -3.01 -22.31
C THR A 148 -7.78 -4.48 -22.36
N GLY A 149 -7.31 -5.07 -21.26
CA GLY A 149 -6.75 -6.43 -21.27
C GLY A 149 -5.30 -6.50 -21.74
N LEU A 150 -4.65 -5.36 -22.02
CA LEU A 150 -3.25 -5.32 -22.49
C LEU A 150 -2.23 -5.46 -21.36
N MET A 151 -2.64 -5.22 -20.12
CA MET A 151 -1.79 -5.40 -18.95
C MET A 151 -1.93 -6.85 -18.48
N ASN A 152 -0.79 -7.54 -18.36
CA ASN A 152 -0.78 -8.93 -17.89
C ASN A 152 -1.27 -9.01 -16.45
N ILE A 153 -2.30 -9.81 -16.22
CA ILE A 153 -2.64 -10.34 -14.91
C ILE A 153 -2.41 -11.83 -14.93
N SER A 154 -1.74 -12.34 -13.90
CA SER A 154 -1.74 -13.76 -13.61
C SER A 154 -2.75 -14.07 -12.50
N TYR A 155 -3.73 -14.88 -12.87
CA TYR A 155 -4.62 -15.59 -11.95
C TYR A 155 -3.98 -16.86 -11.39
N GLY A 156 -2.67 -17.08 -11.62
CA GLY A 156 -1.97 -18.32 -11.29
C GLY A 156 -1.77 -18.57 -9.78
N THR A 157 -2.35 -17.77 -8.90
CA THR A 157 -2.28 -17.99 -7.45
C THR A 157 -3.66 -18.26 -6.88
N GLY A 158 -3.72 -19.17 -5.89
CA GLY A 158 -4.94 -19.44 -5.14
C GLY A 158 -5.50 -18.18 -4.46
N ASP A 159 -4.62 -17.26 -4.08
CA ASP A 159 -4.97 -15.94 -3.53
C ASP A 159 -5.83 -15.12 -4.50
N SER A 160 -5.40 -15.03 -5.77
CA SER A 160 -6.10 -14.27 -6.80
C SER A 160 -7.48 -14.84 -7.12
N GLN A 161 -7.56 -16.16 -7.33
CA GLN A 161 -8.80 -16.80 -7.78
C GLN A 161 -9.78 -17.03 -6.64
N TYR A 162 -9.35 -17.69 -5.56
CA TYR A 162 -10.27 -18.13 -4.52
C TYR A 162 -10.52 -17.03 -3.48
N LEU A 163 -9.45 -16.44 -2.94
CA LEU A 163 -9.56 -15.60 -1.75
C LEU A 163 -10.11 -14.21 -2.07
N ILE A 164 -9.82 -13.70 -3.27
CA ILE A 164 -10.27 -12.37 -3.69
C ILE A 164 -11.50 -12.47 -4.59
N GLN A 165 -11.43 -13.21 -5.71
CA GLN A 165 -12.53 -13.23 -6.67
C GLN A 165 -13.74 -14.05 -6.21
N GLN A 166 -13.55 -15.33 -5.91
CA GLN A 166 -14.68 -16.22 -5.57
C GLN A 166 -15.32 -15.83 -4.24
N TRP A 167 -14.55 -15.40 -3.25
CA TRP A 167 -15.17 -14.94 -2.00
C TRP A 167 -15.79 -13.56 -2.12
N GLY A 168 -15.19 -12.63 -2.85
CA GLY A 168 -15.87 -11.37 -3.15
C GLY A 168 -17.21 -11.58 -3.86
N LYS A 169 -17.26 -12.57 -4.77
CA LYS A 169 -18.52 -13.04 -5.37
C LYS A 169 -19.48 -13.57 -4.32
N GLY A 170 -19.02 -14.52 -3.50
CA GLY A 170 -19.86 -15.15 -2.48
C GLY A 170 -20.43 -14.14 -1.49
N ILE A 171 -19.62 -13.18 -1.03
CA ILE A 171 -20.06 -12.10 -0.13
C ILE A 171 -21.14 -11.25 -0.80
N ALA A 172 -20.97 -10.89 -2.08
CA ALA A 172 -21.96 -10.11 -2.82
C ALA A 172 -23.29 -10.85 -3.04
N ILE A 173 -23.24 -12.18 -3.26
CA ILE A 173 -24.44 -13.01 -3.49
C ILE A 173 -25.18 -13.28 -2.17
N LEU A 174 -24.45 -13.67 -1.13
CA LEU A 174 -25.03 -14.05 0.15
C LEU A 174 -25.47 -12.84 0.98
N GLY A 175 -24.85 -11.67 0.77
CA GLY A 175 -25.13 -10.48 1.56
C GLY A 175 -24.56 -10.55 2.98
N GLU A 176 -23.71 -11.53 3.28
CA GLU A 176 -23.11 -11.72 4.61
C GLU A 176 -21.81 -12.54 4.53
N ILE A 177 -21.12 -12.67 5.66
CA ILE A 177 -19.91 -13.50 5.79
C ILE A 177 -20.33 -14.92 6.23
N ASN A 178 -20.19 -15.92 5.37
CA ASN A 178 -20.50 -17.32 5.68
C ASN A 178 -19.31 -18.10 6.28
N ASN A 179 -19.58 -19.15 7.06
CA ASN A 179 -18.62 -20.00 7.79
C ASN A 179 -17.49 -20.53 6.92
N THR A 180 -17.75 -20.91 5.68
CA THR A 180 -16.71 -21.41 4.75
C THR A 180 -15.76 -20.31 4.29
N GLN A 181 -16.24 -19.08 4.16
CA GLN A 181 -15.41 -17.92 3.82
C GLN A 181 -14.56 -17.50 5.03
N GLN A 182 -15.03 -17.74 6.25
CA GLN A 182 -14.40 -17.29 7.49
C GLN A 182 -13.06 -17.97 7.77
N THR A 183 -12.96 -19.30 7.63
CA THR A 183 -11.73 -20.09 7.92
C THR A 183 -10.52 -19.67 7.07
N PHE A 184 -10.76 -19.01 5.95
CA PHE A 184 -9.70 -18.56 5.07
C PHE A 184 -9.58 -17.03 5.01
N LEU A 185 -10.60 -16.26 5.40
CA LEU A 185 -10.43 -14.84 5.74
C LEU A 185 -9.60 -14.63 7.02
N THR A 186 -9.38 -15.70 7.80
CA THR A 186 -8.35 -15.74 8.85
C THR A 186 -6.93 -15.96 8.33
N SER A 187 -6.71 -16.19 7.03
CA SER A 187 -5.38 -16.30 6.42
C SER A 187 -5.06 -15.17 5.43
N THR A 188 -6.07 -14.48 4.90
CA THR A 188 -5.94 -13.27 4.08
C THR A 188 -6.92 -12.19 4.50
N GLY A 189 -6.49 -10.93 4.52
CA GLY A 189 -7.37 -9.83 4.95
C GLY A 189 -8.55 -9.62 3.99
N MET A 190 -9.64 -9.07 4.53
CA MET A 190 -10.93 -8.94 3.86
C MET A 190 -10.99 -7.83 2.80
N LEU A 191 -10.14 -6.80 2.91
CA LEU A 191 -10.28 -5.58 2.10
C LEU A 191 -10.27 -5.85 0.57
N PRO A 192 -9.35 -6.66 0.01
CA PRO A 192 -9.36 -6.92 -1.43
C PRO A 192 -10.61 -7.69 -1.92
N ALA A 193 -11.17 -8.59 -1.11
CA ALA A 193 -12.41 -9.29 -1.46
C ALA A 193 -13.60 -8.33 -1.61
N THR A 194 -13.61 -7.23 -0.84
CA THR A 194 -14.65 -6.19 -0.99
C THR A 194 -14.57 -5.46 -2.34
N PHE A 195 -13.37 -5.33 -2.93
CA PHE A 195 -13.23 -4.78 -4.28
C PHE A 195 -13.86 -5.70 -5.32
N SER A 196 -13.74 -7.01 -5.12
CA SER A 196 -14.42 -7.98 -5.97
C SER A 196 -15.92 -7.99 -5.79
N SER A 197 -16.41 -7.85 -4.56
CA SER A 197 -17.85 -7.72 -4.35
C SER A 197 -18.44 -6.50 -5.09
N LEU A 198 -17.70 -5.39 -5.17
CA LEU A 198 -18.13 -4.21 -5.92
C LEU A 198 -18.29 -4.51 -7.41
N THR A 199 -17.32 -5.18 -8.05
CA THR A 199 -17.47 -5.53 -9.47
C THR A 199 -18.66 -6.44 -9.72
N TYR A 200 -18.93 -7.38 -8.80
CA TYR A 200 -20.08 -8.27 -8.88
C TYR A 200 -21.40 -7.53 -8.78
N PHE A 201 -21.51 -6.52 -7.91
CA PHE A 201 -22.71 -5.70 -7.83
C PHE A 201 -23.01 -4.93 -9.13
N PHE A 202 -21.99 -4.61 -9.91
CA PHE A 202 -22.12 -4.02 -11.24
C PHE A 202 -22.28 -5.07 -12.36
N GLY A 203 -22.36 -6.36 -12.02
CA GLY A 203 -22.53 -7.47 -12.96
C GLY A 203 -21.26 -7.88 -13.70
N ALA A 204 -20.07 -7.63 -13.13
CA ALA A 204 -18.80 -8.07 -13.69
C ALA A 204 -18.19 -9.21 -12.86
N ASP A 205 -17.68 -10.23 -13.55
CA ASP A 205 -17.16 -11.46 -12.92
C ASP A 205 -15.70 -11.38 -12.42
N ASN A 206 -15.01 -10.26 -12.62
CA ASN A 206 -13.64 -10.08 -12.14
C ASN A 206 -13.29 -8.62 -11.84
N ILE A 207 -12.20 -8.43 -11.09
CA ILE A 207 -11.72 -7.13 -10.62
C ILE A 207 -10.64 -6.48 -11.48
N TYR A 208 -10.44 -6.97 -12.70
CA TYR A 208 -9.31 -6.63 -13.55
C TYR A 208 -9.09 -5.10 -13.66
N THR A 209 -10.14 -4.35 -14.00
CA THR A 209 -10.03 -2.89 -14.15
C THR A 209 -9.77 -2.18 -12.82
N ILE A 210 -10.35 -2.66 -11.71
CA ILE A 210 -10.09 -2.06 -10.39
C ILE A 210 -8.61 -2.20 -10.02
N HIS A 211 -8.06 -3.41 -10.19
CA HIS A 211 -6.67 -3.69 -9.90
C HIS A 211 -5.72 -2.80 -10.71
N HIS A 212 -5.91 -2.70 -12.03
CA HIS A 212 -5.06 -1.85 -12.86
C HIS A 212 -5.25 -0.35 -12.64
N CYS A 213 -6.48 0.12 -12.38
CA CYS A 213 -6.69 1.50 -11.95
C CYS A 213 -5.90 1.81 -10.68
N PHE A 214 -5.82 0.85 -9.75
CA PHE A 214 -5.11 0.99 -8.50
C PHE A 214 -3.60 1.14 -8.73
N GLU A 215 -3.02 0.26 -9.56
CA GLU A 215 -1.62 0.35 -9.99
C GLU A 215 -1.32 1.65 -10.73
N ILE A 216 -2.10 2.01 -11.76
CA ILE A 216 -1.87 3.22 -12.55
C ILE A 216 -1.95 4.47 -11.67
N CYS A 217 -2.96 4.55 -10.80
CA CYS A 217 -3.09 5.66 -9.86
C CYS A 217 -1.90 5.73 -8.89
N PHE A 218 -1.45 4.59 -8.37
CA PHE A 218 -0.28 4.54 -7.52
C PHE A 218 0.98 5.04 -8.23
N TRP A 219 1.27 4.57 -9.44
CA TRP A 219 2.48 5.00 -10.17
C TRP A 219 2.44 6.46 -10.61
N ILE A 220 1.24 7.00 -10.93
CA ILE A 220 1.05 8.44 -11.13
C ILE A 220 1.38 9.21 -9.84
N LEU A 221 0.89 8.75 -8.69
CA LEU A 221 1.14 9.38 -7.40
C LEU A 221 2.61 9.28 -6.99
N TYR A 222 3.23 8.11 -7.17
CA TYR A 222 4.64 7.84 -6.88
C TYR A 222 5.55 8.78 -7.68
N GLY A 223 5.31 8.91 -8.99
CA GLY A 223 6.05 9.86 -9.83
C GLY A 223 5.84 11.31 -9.42
N LYS A 224 4.63 11.69 -8.99
CA LYS A 224 4.38 13.03 -8.46
C LYS A 224 5.12 13.29 -7.16
N ILE A 225 5.19 12.30 -6.27
CA ILE A 225 5.95 12.38 -5.02
C ILE A 225 7.45 12.55 -5.32
N ILE A 226 7.99 11.81 -6.30
CA ILE A 226 9.37 12.00 -6.76
C ILE A 226 9.57 13.40 -7.35
N GLU A 227 8.67 13.88 -8.22
CA GLU A 227 8.74 15.22 -8.81
C GLU A 227 8.77 16.32 -7.73
N GLU A 228 7.88 16.22 -6.73
CA GLU A 228 7.83 17.15 -5.58
C GLU A 228 9.14 17.11 -4.77
N THR A 229 9.72 15.92 -4.63
CA THR A 229 10.97 15.72 -3.90
C THR A 229 12.16 16.33 -4.68
N LEU A 230 12.21 16.13 -6.00
CA LEU A 230 13.21 16.73 -6.90
C LEU A 230 13.07 18.25 -7.00
N PHE A 231 11.89 18.82 -6.75
CA PHE A 231 11.68 20.27 -6.74
C PHE A 231 12.56 20.99 -5.71
N GLN A 232 12.98 20.30 -4.66
CA GLN A 232 13.90 20.86 -3.66
C GLN A 232 15.28 21.18 -4.23
N ASN A 233 15.66 20.59 -5.38
CA ASN A 233 16.88 20.92 -6.11
C ASN A 233 16.62 21.98 -7.18
N LYS A 234 17.20 23.18 -7.01
CA LYS A 234 17.04 24.33 -7.91
C LYS A 234 17.62 24.11 -9.31
N ASN A 235 18.45 23.08 -9.51
CA ASN A 235 19.18 22.83 -10.76
C ASN A 235 18.32 22.22 -11.87
N TYR A 236 17.13 21.70 -11.55
CA TYR A 236 16.26 21.08 -12.54
C TYR A 236 15.09 21.98 -12.87
N ASP A 237 14.91 22.28 -14.16
CA ASP A 237 13.70 22.94 -14.66
C ASP A 237 12.44 22.04 -14.52
N SER A 238 11.25 22.63 -14.69
CA SER A 238 9.96 21.94 -14.53
C SER A 238 9.76 20.75 -15.47
N ASN A 239 10.34 20.76 -16.67
CA ASN A 239 10.18 19.68 -17.64
C ASN A 239 11.16 18.54 -17.37
N LYS A 240 12.42 18.86 -17.07
CA LYS A 240 13.44 17.89 -16.66
C LYS A 240 13.00 17.14 -15.41
N ARG A 241 12.47 17.81 -14.39
CA ARG A 241 11.93 17.15 -13.18
C ARG A 241 10.84 16.15 -13.51
N LYS A 242 9.89 16.52 -14.39
CA LYS A 242 8.82 15.61 -14.83
C LYS A 242 9.39 14.40 -15.55
N MET A 243 10.28 14.60 -16.52
CA MET A 243 10.89 13.51 -17.26
C MET A 243 11.66 12.54 -16.34
N ILE A 244 12.49 13.07 -15.43
CA ILE A 244 13.22 12.26 -14.45
C ILE A 244 12.24 11.51 -13.54
N SER A 245 11.22 12.18 -13.02
CA SER A 245 10.23 11.53 -12.14
C SER A 245 9.45 10.41 -12.82
N ILE A 246 9.08 10.60 -14.09
CA ILE A 246 8.42 9.58 -14.92
C ILE A 246 9.40 8.43 -15.16
N GLY A 247 10.65 8.72 -15.55
CA GLY A 247 11.68 7.72 -15.78
C GLY A 247 11.94 6.85 -14.55
N LEU A 248 12.10 7.47 -13.37
CA LEU A 248 12.33 6.74 -12.10
C LEU A 248 11.11 5.91 -11.68
N SER A 249 9.89 6.40 -11.94
CA SER A 249 8.67 5.64 -11.67
C SER A 249 8.56 4.42 -12.58
N ILE A 250 8.87 4.58 -13.88
CA ILE A 250 8.91 3.46 -14.83
C ILE A 250 9.99 2.46 -14.43
N ILE A 251 11.22 2.93 -14.11
CA ILE A 251 12.31 2.06 -13.64
C ILE A 251 11.86 1.23 -12.44
N THR A 252 11.28 1.88 -11.42
CA THR A 252 10.76 1.21 -10.22
C THR A 252 9.68 0.19 -10.57
N TYR A 253 8.69 0.55 -11.39
CA TYR A 253 7.62 -0.36 -11.82
C TYR A 253 8.14 -1.57 -12.60
N THR A 254 9.13 -1.36 -13.47
CA THR A 254 9.73 -2.42 -14.29
C THR A 254 10.65 -3.35 -13.52
N LEU A 255 10.96 -3.04 -12.24
CA LEU A 255 11.72 -3.95 -11.41
C LEU A 255 11.01 -5.33 -11.38
N PRO A 256 11.72 -6.42 -11.73
CA PRO A 256 11.19 -7.77 -11.74
C PRO A 256 10.25 -8.12 -10.56
N PRO A 257 10.61 -7.84 -9.28
CA PRO A 257 9.73 -8.10 -8.13
C PRO A 257 8.43 -7.31 -8.11
N ILE A 258 8.50 -6.02 -8.44
CA ILE A 258 7.34 -5.13 -8.42
C ILE A 258 6.41 -5.53 -9.56
N ARG A 259 6.95 -5.77 -10.75
CA ARG A 259 6.17 -6.25 -11.89
C ARG A 259 5.47 -7.57 -11.60
N LEU A 260 6.11 -8.47 -10.86
CA LEU A 260 5.52 -9.74 -10.46
C LEU A 260 4.34 -9.54 -9.49
N LEU A 261 4.50 -8.72 -8.44
CA LEU A 261 3.39 -8.37 -7.54
C LEU A 261 2.26 -7.61 -8.26
N SER A 262 2.60 -6.62 -9.08
CA SER A 262 1.66 -5.80 -9.86
C SER A 262 0.90 -6.61 -10.92
N GLY A 263 1.41 -7.78 -11.31
CA GLY A 263 0.70 -8.73 -12.17
C GLY A 263 -0.26 -9.63 -11.40
N TRP A 264 -0.21 -9.65 -10.07
CA TRP A 264 -1.01 -10.53 -9.22
C TRP A 264 -2.06 -9.75 -8.45
N ILE A 265 -3.31 -10.20 -8.57
CA ILE A 265 -4.40 -9.73 -7.71
C ILE A 265 -4.26 -10.40 -6.36
N ILE A 266 -3.48 -9.79 -5.46
CA ILE A 266 -3.21 -10.33 -4.12
C ILE A 266 -3.11 -9.20 -3.09
N SER A 267 -3.38 -9.50 -1.81
CA SER A 267 -3.31 -8.51 -0.72
C SER A 267 -1.96 -7.78 -0.62
N HIS A 268 -0.87 -8.45 -0.99
CA HIS A 268 0.48 -7.88 -0.98
C HIS A 268 0.64 -6.66 -1.89
N THR A 269 0.02 -6.69 -3.08
CA THR A 269 0.08 -5.59 -4.06
C THR A 269 -0.58 -4.34 -3.52
N TYR A 270 -1.77 -4.48 -2.91
CA TYR A 270 -2.44 -3.38 -2.25
C TYR A 270 -1.70 -2.91 -1.00
N SER A 271 -1.12 -3.84 -0.23
CA SER A 271 -0.32 -3.52 0.96
C SER A 271 0.89 -2.68 0.60
N MET A 272 1.58 -3.00 -0.48
CA MET A 272 2.72 -2.24 -0.99
C MET A 272 2.37 -0.76 -1.21
N ILE A 273 1.25 -0.51 -1.86
CA ILE A 273 0.76 0.83 -2.18
C ILE A 273 0.41 1.61 -0.92
N TYR A 274 -0.35 1.00 -0.01
CA TYR A 274 -0.77 1.67 1.22
C TYR A 274 0.39 1.87 2.20
N ILE A 275 1.33 0.94 2.32
CA ILE A 275 2.56 1.08 3.13
C ILE A 275 3.38 2.25 2.61
N PHE A 276 3.60 2.35 1.29
CA PHE A 276 4.34 3.47 0.72
C PHE A 276 3.69 4.82 1.06
N ILE A 277 2.37 4.92 0.85
CA ILE A 277 1.60 6.13 1.14
C ILE A 277 1.68 6.49 2.62
N LEU A 278 1.52 5.51 3.52
CA LEU A 278 1.62 5.70 4.96
C LEU A 278 3.01 6.24 5.34
N CYS A 279 4.08 5.58 4.90
CA CYS A 279 5.45 5.94 5.19
C CYS A 279 5.79 7.35 4.71
N TYR A 280 5.44 7.70 3.47
CA TYR A 280 5.67 9.03 2.91
C TYR A 280 4.95 10.13 3.73
N TYR A 281 3.67 9.93 4.03
CA TYR A 281 2.87 10.93 4.72
C TYR A 281 3.16 11.04 6.22
N LEU A 282 3.58 9.96 6.88
CA LEU A 282 4.11 9.98 8.25
C LEU A 282 5.41 10.78 8.31
N LYS A 283 6.35 10.51 7.41
CA LYS A 283 7.61 11.27 7.33
C LYS A 283 7.35 12.75 7.15
N ARG A 284 6.52 13.12 6.17
CA ARG A 284 6.14 14.52 5.90
C ARG A 284 5.49 15.19 7.12
N MET A 285 4.60 14.49 7.83
CA MET A 285 3.96 14.99 9.05
C MET A 285 4.96 15.23 10.17
N LEU A 286 5.91 14.32 10.37
CA LEU A 286 6.90 14.39 11.45
C LEU A 286 8.03 15.38 11.15
N GLU A 287 8.37 15.61 9.89
CA GLU A 287 9.37 16.60 9.47
C GLU A 287 8.81 18.02 9.46
N SER A 288 7.51 18.19 9.22
CA SER A 288 6.86 19.51 9.26
C SER A 288 7.09 20.21 10.60
N LYS A 289 7.41 21.52 10.50
CA LYS A 289 7.43 22.44 11.65
C LYS A 289 6.03 22.85 12.06
N GLU A 290 5.12 22.97 11.09
CA GLU A 290 3.72 23.30 11.32
C GLU A 290 2.94 22.07 11.76
N GLU A 291 1.91 22.29 12.59
CA GLU A 291 1.00 21.21 12.94
C GLU A 291 0.27 20.72 11.68
N ALA A 292 0.28 19.41 11.47
CA ALA A 292 -0.37 18.83 10.32
C ALA A 292 -1.88 19.11 10.37
N LEU A 293 -2.41 19.56 9.24
CA LEU A 293 -3.83 19.78 9.03
C LEU A 293 -4.62 18.53 9.44
N LEU A 294 -5.78 18.72 10.06
CA LEU A 294 -6.65 17.64 10.53
C LEU A 294 -6.98 16.65 9.41
N GLU A 295 -7.20 17.16 8.19
CA GLU A 295 -7.44 16.38 6.97
C GLU A 295 -6.32 15.37 6.68
N HIS A 296 -5.08 15.79 6.90
CA HIS A 296 -3.89 14.96 6.72
C HIS A 296 -3.86 13.82 7.75
N LYS A 297 -4.23 14.12 9.00
CA LYS A 297 -4.35 13.12 10.07
C LYS A 297 -5.47 12.12 9.78
N ILE A 298 -6.64 12.58 9.34
CA ILE A 298 -7.77 11.72 8.95
C ILE A 298 -7.37 10.79 7.80
N PHE A 299 -6.68 11.33 6.79
CA PHE A 299 -6.17 10.53 5.68
C PHE A 299 -5.24 9.42 6.18
N ILE A 300 -4.27 9.74 7.05
CA ILE A 300 -3.37 8.72 7.63
C ILE A 300 -4.16 7.66 8.41
N HIS A 301 -5.17 8.02 9.21
CA HIS A 301 -6.02 7.05 9.90
C HIS A 301 -6.71 6.09 8.94
N ILE A 302 -7.31 6.60 7.85
CA ILE A 302 -7.97 5.76 6.84
C ILE A 302 -6.97 4.77 6.22
N ILE A 303 -5.75 5.22 5.92
CA ILE A 303 -4.70 4.35 5.36
C ILE A 303 -4.24 3.30 6.37
N VAL A 304 -4.09 3.66 7.66
CA VAL A 304 -3.75 2.70 8.72
C VAL A 304 -4.83 1.61 8.84
N ILE A 305 -6.11 2.00 8.92
CA ILE A 305 -7.22 1.05 8.99
C ILE A 305 -7.25 0.16 7.74
N ALA A 306 -7.04 0.74 6.54
CA ALA A 306 -6.97 -0.04 5.30
C ALA A 306 -5.86 -1.10 5.35
N ILE A 307 -4.64 -0.75 5.80
CA ILE A 307 -3.54 -1.70 5.96
C ILE A 307 -3.92 -2.82 6.94
N MET A 308 -4.52 -2.47 8.09
CA MET A 308 -4.97 -3.44 9.09
C MET A 308 -5.97 -4.47 8.53
N LEU A 309 -6.72 -4.12 7.48
CA LEU A 309 -7.72 -4.98 6.84
C LEU A 309 -7.22 -5.72 5.59
N LEU A 310 -5.99 -5.46 5.14
CA LEU A 310 -5.40 -6.11 3.95
C LEU A 310 -4.84 -7.50 4.25
N ARG A 311 -4.25 -7.68 5.44
CA ARG A 311 -3.56 -8.90 5.83
C ARG A 311 -3.66 -9.12 7.33
N VAL A 312 -3.41 -10.36 7.73
CA VAL A 312 -3.46 -10.82 9.12
C VAL A 312 -2.22 -10.45 9.93
N ASP A 313 -1.07 -10.30 9.27
CA ASP A 313 0.20 -9.82 9.84
C ASP A 313 0.31 -8.29 9.90
N SER A 314 -0.65 -7.56 9.31
CA SER A 314 -0.71 -6.10 9.34
C SER A 314 -0.60 -5.44 10.73
N PRO A 315 -1.13 -6.01 11.84
CA PRO A 315 -0.91 -5.45 13.17
C PRO A 315 0.57 -5.30 13.52
N ILE A 316 1.38 -6.33 13.19
CA ILE A 316 2.82 -6.34 13.44
C ILE A 316 3.51 -5.36 12.47
N THR A 317 3.14 -5.38 11.19
CA THR A 317 3.66 -4.43 10.18
C THR A 317 3.47 -2.97 10.61
N ILE A 318 2.27 -2.60 11.09
CA ILE A 318 1.98 -1.25 11.56
C ILE A 318 2.76 -0.93 12.84
N CYS A 319 2.89 -1.88 13.77
CA CYS A 319 3.71 -1.70 14.97
C CYS A 319 5.18 -1.44 14.61
N VAL A 320 5.74 -2.17 13.65
CA VAL A 320 7.11 -1.96 13.17
C VAL A 320 7.25 -0.58 12.51
N ILE A 321 6.33 -0.21 11.60
CA ILE A 321 6.35 1.12 10.96
C ILE A 321 6.32 2.23 12.01
N ILE A 322 5.33 2.21 12.90
CA ILE A 322 5.18 3.23 13.95
C ILE A 322 6.36 3.21 14.91
N GLY A 323 6.88 2.05 15.27
CA GLY A 323 8.06 1.88 16.14
C GLY A 323 9.31 2.52 15.54
N CYS A 324 9.64 2.22 14.28
CA CYS A 324 10.78 2.82 13.57
C CYS A 324 10.63 4.35 13.47
N PHE A 325 9.45 4.86 13.13
CA PHE A 325 9.19 6.30 13.12
C PHE A 325 9.29 6.91 14.52
N SER A 326 8.87 6.21 15.56
CA SER A 326 8.99 6.66 16.95
C SER A 326 10.45 6.75 17.38
N ILE A 327 11.30 5.79 17.00
CA ILE A 327 12.75 5.83 17.26
C ILE A 327 13.42 6.97 16.47
N CYS A 328 13.05 7.18 15.22
CA CYS A 328 13.68 8.19 14.39
C CYS A 328 13.23 9.62 14.72
N TYR A 329 12.01 9.80 15.22
CA TYR A 329 11.40 11.09 15.55
C TYR A 329 10.94 11.12 17.02
N VAL A 330 11.79 10.69 17.95
CA VAL A 330 11.41 10.51 19.36
C VAL A 330 10.80 11.77 19.98
N ASN A 331 11.32 12.95 19.67
CA ASN A 331 10.79 14.24 20.16
C ASN A 331 9.35 14.56 19.68
N LYS A 332 8.83 13.82 18.70
CA LYS A 332 7.50 13.98 18.12
C LYS A 332 6.67 12.68 18.21
N CYS A 333 7.16 11.65 18.91
CA CYS A 333 6.57 10.32 18.89
C CYS A 333 5.14 10.28 19.45
N LYS A 334 4.77 11.17 20.39
CA LYS A 334 3.40 11.29 20.91
C LYS A 334 2.34 11.48 19.82
N LYS A 335 2.70 12.15 18.71
CA LYS A 335 1.80 12.33 17.55
C LYS A 335 1.42 11.00 16.89
N LEU A 336 2.23 9.96 17.09
CA LEU A 336 2.00 8.63 16.51
C LEU A 336 1.03 7.77 17.33
N MET A 337 0.78 8.12 18.60
CA MET A 337 -0.11 7.36 19.48
C MET A 337 -1.52 7.24 18.92
N ALA A 338 -2.07 8.30 18.33
CA ALA A 338 -3.41 8.27 17.74
C ALA A 338 -3.52 7.21 16.63
N PHE A 339 -2.50 7.09 15.77
CA PHE A 339 -2.48 6.11 14.70
C PHE A 339 -2.34 4.68 15.23
N LEU A 340 -1.49 4.49 16.25
CA LEU A 340 -1.37 3.20 16.93
C LEU A 340 -2.70 2.78 17.58
N LEU A 341 -3.41 3.73 18.21
CA LEU A 341 -4.73 3.48 18.79
C LEU A 341 -5.76 3.10 17.72
N SER A 342 -5.78 3.77 16.57
CA SER A 342 -6.69 3.38 15.48
C SER A 342 -6.39 1.98 14.94
N ALA A 343 -5.11 1.59 14.87
CA ALA A 343 -4.72 0.24 14.49
C ALA A 343 -5.18 -0.77 15.54
N PHE A 344 -4.96 -0.49 16.83
CA PHE A 344 -5.36 -1.37 17.93
C PHE A 344 -6.88 -1.57 18.01
N ILE A 345 -7.68 -0.49 17.86
CA ILE A 345 -9.15 -0.59 17.83
C ILE A 345 -9.61 -1.43 16.63
N THR A 346 -9.02 -1.21 15.45
CA THR A 346 -9.36 -1.98 14.25
C THR A 346 -9.02 -3.46 14.45
N PHE A 347 -7.85 -3.74 15.03
CA PHE A 347 -7.43 -5.09 15.42
C PHE A 347 -8.44 -5.74 16.36
N LEU A 348 -8.80 -5.08 17.47
CA LEU A 348 -9.78 -5.61 18.42
C LEU A 348 -11.12 -5.89 17.76
N LEU A 349 -11.68 -4.94 16.98
CA LEU A 349 -12.96 -5.12 16.31
C LEU A 349 -12.94 -6.27 15.30
N TYR A 350 -11.85 -6.39 14.53
CA TYR A 350 -11.65 -7.47 13.57
C TYR A 350 -11.64 -8.84 14.25
N TYR A 351 -10.82 -9.00 15.29
CA TYR A 351 -10.69 -10.26 16.00
C TYR A 351 -11.94 -10.59 16.83
N LEU A 352 -12.56 -9.61 17.52
CA LEU A 352 -13.83 -9.81 18.22
C LEU A 352 -14.91 -10.34 17.28
N LYS A 353 -15.02 -9.77 16.07
CA LYS A 353 -15.97 -10.26 15.09
C LYS A 353 -15.61 -11.69 14.66
N ILE A 354 -14.36 -11.95 14.30
CA ILE A 354 -13.91 -13.30 13.92
C ILE A 354 -14.22 -14.33 15.01
N PHE A 355 -13.88 -14.06 16.27
CA PHE A 355 -14.16 -14.96 17.38
C PHE A 355 -15.67 -15.17 17.60
N SER A 356 -16.47 -14.11 17.48
CA SER A 356 -17.93 -14.22 17.63
C SER A 356 -18.58 -15.13 16.60
N ILE A 357 -17.99 -15.23 15.40
CA ILE A 357 -18.56 -16.04 14.32
C ILE A 357 -18.00 -17.47 14.32
N LEU A 358 -16.72 -17.67 14.65
CA LEU A 358 -16.07 -19.00 14.62
C LEU A 358 -16.59 -19.99 15.67
N LYS A 359 -17.45 -19.53 16.61
CA LYS A 359 -18.30 -20.22 17.61
C LYS A 359 -17.78 -21.45 18.37
N ASN A 360 -16.75 -22.20 17.96
CA ASN A 360 -16.12 -23.32 18.69
C ASN A 360 -14.80 -23.86 18.05
N GLY A 361 -14.16 -23.17 17.09
CA GLY A 361 -12.91 -23.67 16.47
C GLY A 361 -11.84 -22.61 16.30
N LEU A 362 -10.86 -22.55 17.21
CA LEU A 362 -9.65 -21.70 17.13
C LEU A 362 -8.57 -22.27 16.17
N ASN A 363 -8.95 -23.15 15.24
CA ASN A 363 -7.99 -23.87 14.40
C ASN A 363 -7.79 -23.19 13.03
N GLY A 364 -7.83 -21.86 12.99
CA GLY A 364 -7.49 -21.05 11.82
C GLY A 364 -6.04 -20.56 11.89
N HIS A 365 -5.34 -20.54 10.75
CA HIS A 365 -3.88 -20.32 10.61
C HIS A 365 -3.25 -19.08 11.29
N PHE A 366 -4.03 -18.08 11.74
CA PHE A 366 -3.54 -16.89 12.48
C PHE A 366 -4.42 -16.53 13.69
N VAL A 367 -5.43 -17.35 14.00
CA VAL A 367 -6.40 -17.09 15.07
C VAL A 367 -6.17 -18.10 16.20
N ASN A 368 -4.92 -18.17 16.64
CA ASN A 368 -4.52 -18.86 17.88
C ASN A 368 -4.16 -17.83 18.96
N ILE A 369 -4.18 -18.29 20.21
CA ILE A 369 -3.91 -17.44 21.37
C ILE A 369 -2.48 -16.92 21.34
N GLU A 370 -1.50 -17.72 20.90
CA GLU A 370 -0.10 -17.30 20.85
C GLU A 370 0.11 -16.12 19.90
N THR A 371 -0.45 -16.16 18.69
CA THR A 371 -0.32 -15.07 17.71
C THR A 371 -1.07 -13.81 18.17
N LEU A 372 -2.24 -13.98 18.80
CA LEU A 372 -2.98 -12.86 19.37
C LEU A 372 -2.17 -12.16 20.48
N LEU A 373 -1.58 -12.95 21.39
CA LEU A 373 -0.73 -12.44 22.46
C LEU A 373 0.51 -11.72 21.90
N LEU A 374 1.14 -12.26 20.85
CA LEU A 374 2.25 -11.60 20.16
C LEU A 374 1.84 -10.24 19.58
N MET A 375 0.69 -10.17 18.91
CA MET A 375 0.17 -8.91 18.34
C MET A 375 -0.16 -7.89 19.43
N VAL A 376 -0.81 -8.31 20.52
CA VAL A 376 -1.09 -7.45 21.68
C VAL A 376 0.20 -6.97 22.33
N ALA A 377 1.17 -7.86 22.52
CA ALA A 377 2.48 -7.51 23.08
C ALA A 377 3.20 -6.47 22.20
N ALA A 378 3.15 -6.60 20.87
CA ALA A 378 3.71 -5.61 19.95
C ALA A 378 3.06 -4.22 20.13
N PHE A 379 1.74 -4.15 20.24
CA PHE A 379 1.03 -2.89 20.54
C PHE A 379 1.45 -2.29 21.89
N VAL A 380 1.54 -3.12 22.94
CA VAL A 380 1.93 -2.69 24.28
C VAL A 380 3.37 -2.17 24.29
N ILE A 381 4.30 -2.87 23.64
CA ILE A 381 5.72 -2.47 23.57
C ILE A 381 5.85 -1.13 22.84
N VAL A 382 5.25 -1.00 21.65
CA VAL A 382 5.33 0.24 20.86
C VAL A 382 4.60 1.39 21.57
N GLY A 383 3.43 1.13 22.15
CA GLY A 383 2.67 2.11 22.91
C GLY A 383 3.45 2.61 24.13
N SER A 384 4.05 1.69 24.89
CA SER A 384 4.89 2.02 26.05
C SER A 384 6.11 2.85 25.64
N PHE A 385 6.76 2.50 24.52
CA PHE A 385 7.87 3.28 23.97
C PHE A 385 7.45 4.72 23.63
N ILE A 386 6.29 4.91 22.98
CA ILE A 386 5.76 6.24 22.66
C ILE A 386 5.44 7.05 23.93
N LEU A 387 4.82 6.41 24.94
CA LEU A 387 4.49 7.08 26.21
C LEU A 387 5.74 7.50 26.98
N LEU A 388 6.77 6.66 26.98
CA LEU A 388 8.03 6.90 27.67
C LEU A 388 9.04 7.73 26.85
N GLY A 389 8.74 8.04 25.59
CA GLY A 389 9.66 8.67 24.64
C GLY A 389 10.37 9.92 25.17
N ASP A 390 9.63 10.85 25.80
CA ASP A 390 10.19 12.10 26.37
C ASP A 390 11.11 11.87 27.58
N ARG A 391 10.97 10.74 28.27
CA ARG A 391 11.88 10.35 29.36
C ARG A 391 13.10 9.63 28.79
N LEU A 392 12.88 8.76 27.81
CA LEU A 392 13.94 8.01 27.12
C LEU A 392 14.91 8.92 26.37
N THR A 393 14.45 9.99 25.72
CA THR A 393 15.34 10.95 25.01
C THR A 393 16.22 11.76 25.92
N ARG A 394 15.79 11.99 27.17
CA ARG A 394 16.62 12.64 28.19
C ARG A 394 17.70 11.72 28.73
N ALA A 395 17.47 10.42 28.72
CA ALA A 395 18.38 9.42 29.26
C ALA A 395 19.31 8.78 28.22
N ILE A 396 18.84 8.61 26.98
CA ILE A 396 19.49 7.81 25.94
C ILE A 396 19.50 8.62 24.64
N SER A 397 20.68 8.76 24.03
CA SER A 397 20.76 9.43 22.72
C SER A 397 20.07 8.60 21.63
N LYS A 398 19.54 9.26 20.61
CA LYS A 398 18.88 8.61 19.46
C LYS A 398 19.73 7.49 18.85
N GLU A 399 21.05 7.68 18.80
CA GLU A 399 21.96 6.66 18.28
C GLU A 399 22.02 5.39 19.12
N HIS A 400 22.04 5.53 20.44
CA HIS A 400 21.97 4.38 21.32
C HIS A 400 20.61 3.68 21.21
N LEU A 401 19.51 4.41 21.02
CA LEU A 401 18.20 3.79 20.76
C LEU A 401 18.19 2.94 19.47
N CYS A 402 18.78 3.43 18.38
CA CYS A 402 18.93 2.64 17.16
C CYS A 402 19.80 1.39 17.39
N LYS A 403 20.91 1.51 18.13
CA LYS A 403 21.78 0.37 18.47
C LYS A 403 21.04 -0.66 19.33
N ILE A 404 20.28 -0.22 20.34
CA ILE A 404 19.44 -1.08 21.18
C ILE A 404 18.40 -1.81 20.32
N CYS A 405 17.76 -1.12 19.37
CA CYS A 405 16.82 -1.74 18.45
C CYS A 405 17.49 -2.87 17.64
N TYR A 406 18.65 -2.63 17.02
CA TYR A 406 19.37 -3.68 16.30
C TYR A 406 19.83 -4.83 17.21
N ALA A 407 20.33 -4.51 18.41
CA ALA A 407 20.71 -5.53 19.39
C ALA A 407 19.51 -6.38 19.83
N SER A 408 18.33 -5.78 20.01
CA SER A 408 17.11 -6.50 20.39
C SER A 408 16.61 -7.42 19.27
N LEU A 409 16.69 -6.98 18.00
CA LEU A 409 16.36 -7.82 16.84
C LEU A 409 17.33 -9.00 16.74
N PHE A 410 18.64 -8.75 16.90
CA PHE A 410 19.65 -9.80 16.89
C PHE A 410 19.44 -10.80 18.01
N ALA A 411 19.20 -10.33 19.24
CA ALA A 411 18.93 -11.19 20.38
C ALA A 411 17.65 -12.03 20.17
N PHE A 412 16.59 -11.44 19.62
CA PHE A 412 15.37 -12.16 19.29
C PHE A 412 15.60 -13.25 18.23
N ASN A 413 16.35 -12.94 17.17
CA ASN A 413 16.70 -13.92 16.13
C ASN A 413 17.57 -15.05 16.70
N LEU A 414 18.50 -14.72 17.60
CA LEU A 414 19.31 -15.73 18.29
C LEU A 414 18.45 -16.64 19.17
N ILE A 415 17.47 -16.10 19.89
CA ILE A 415 16.51 -16.88 20.68
C ILE A 415 15.69 -17.79 19.77
N MET A 416 15.16 -17.25 18.66
CA MET A 416 14.40 -18.03 17.68
C MET A 416 15.25 -19.17 17.10
N PHE A 417 16.52 -18.92 16.79
CA PHE A 417 17.45 -19.93 16.32
C PHE A 417 17.77 -20.99 17.38
N ILE A 418 17.96 -20.61 18.65
CA ILE A 418 18.24 -21.57 19.73
C ILE A 418 17.03 -22.47 19.99
N ILE A 419 15.82 -21.90 19.99
CA ILE A 419 14.60 -22.66 20.31
C ILE A 419 14.12 -23.48 19.10
N PHE A 420 14.23 -22.95 17.88
CA PHE A 420 13.63 -23.52 16.67
C PHE A 420 14.64 -23.70 15.52
N GLY A 421 15.88 -24.06 15.85
CA GLY A 421 17.01 -24.02 14.91
C GLY A 421 16.80 -24.73 13.58
N GLU A 422 16.22 -25.94 13.57
CA GLU A 422 15.96 -26.69 12.33
C GLU A 422 15.00 -25.94 11.41
N THR A 423 13.82 -25.58 11.93
CA THR A 423 12.80 -24.83 11.17
C THR A 423 13.28 -23.44 10.76
N TYR A 424 14.09 -22.80 11.59
CA TYR A 424 14.71 -21.52 11.28
C TYR A 424 15.69 -21.65 10.11
N LEU A 425 16.58 -22.66 10.14
CA LEU A 425 17.54 -22.92 9.07
C LEU A 425 16.87 -23.32 7.77
N GLU A 426 15.82 -24.15 7.80
CA GLU A 426 15.04 -24.52 6.62
C GLU A 426 14.38 -23.31 5.97
N ASN A 427 13.70 -22.46 6.74
CA ASN A 427 13.09 -21.24 6.21
C ASN A 427 14.14 -20.29 5.63
N MET A 428 15.27 -20.11 6.32
CA MET A 428 16.39 -19.31 5.80
C MET A 428 16.94 -19.91 4.50
N HIS A 429 17.09 -21.23 4.43
CA HIS A 429 17.53 -21.93 3.24
C HIS A 429 16.55 -21.72 2.09
N THR A 430 15.24 -21.81 2.31
CA THR A 430 14.23 -21.57 1.28
C THR A 430 14.20 -20.10 0.83
N VAL A 431 14.33 -19.14 1.75
CA VAL A 431 14.45 -17.72 1.40
C VAL A 431 15.69 -17.51 0.53
N LEU A 432 16.83 -18.10 0.89
CA LEU A 432 18.06 -18.04 0.11
C LEU A 432 17.94 -18.74 -1.24
N GLN A 433 17.30 -19.90 -1.34
CA GLN A 433 17.07 -20.58 -2.61
C GLN A 433 16.12 -19.79 -3.52
N ASN A 434 15.06 -19.20 -2.96
CA ASN A 434 14.23 -18.27 -3.71
C ASN A 434 15.05 -17.07 -4.23
N THR A 435 16.02 -16.62 -3.46
CA THR A 435 16.95 -15.55 -3.86
C THR A 435 17.89 -16.00 -4.99
N VAL A 436 18.45 -17.21 -4.92
CA VAL A 436 19.58 -17.61 -5.78
C VAL A 436 19.15 -18.42 -7.00
N THR A 437 18.13 -19.29 -6.88
CA THR A 437 17.92 -20.38 -7.84
C THR A 437 16.56 -20.39 -8.53
N VAL A 438 15.46 -20.07 -7.83
CA VAL A 438 14.12 -20.46 -8.35
C VAL A 438 13.50 -19.47 -9.34
N ASP A 439 13.90 -18.21 -9.34
CA ASP A 439 13.50 -17.23 -10.35
C ASP A 439 14.30 -15.96 -10.07
N TRP A 440 15.15 -15.50 -11.01
CA TRP A 440 16.05 -14.33 -10.85
C TRP A 440 15.32 -13.05 -10.34
N PHE A 441 14.00 -13.02 -10.47
CA PHE A 441 13.07 -12.02 -9.95
C PHE A 441 13.23 -11.74 -8.44
N TRP A 442 13.40 -12.76 -7.59
CA TRP A 442 13.53 -12.58 -6.13
C TRP A 442 14.94 -12.20 -5.72
N GLY A 443 15.94 -12.85 -6.32
CA GLY A 443 17.36 -12.55 -6.13
C GLY A 443 17.74 -11.11 -6.42
N GLY A 444 17.24 -10.59 -7.55
CA GLY A 444 17.41 -9.20 -7.91
C GLY A 444 16.84 -8.24 -6.85
N THR A 445 15.81 -8.65 -6.10
CA THR A 445 15.18 -7.78 -5.10
C THR A 445 16.03 -7.62 -3.86
N LEU A 446 16.48 -8.73 -3.27
CA LEU A 446 17.37 -8.68 -2.12
C LEU A 446 18.73 -8.11 -2.50
N GLY A 447 19.19 -8.33 -3.74
CA GLY A 447 20.34 -7.64 -4.31
C GLY A 447 20.14 -6.13 -4.42
N ILE A 448 19.02 -5.66 -4.97
CA ILE A 448 18.69 -4.22 -5.06
C ILE A 448 18.55 -3.62 -3.67
N MET A 449 17.82 -4.28 -2.76
CA MET A 449 17.70 -3.84 -1.37
C MET A 449 19.08 -3.79 -0.72
N ALA A 450 19.93 -4.81 -0.87
CA ALA A 450 21.28 -4.84 -0.35
C ALA A 450 22.15 -3.72 -0.93
N ILE A 451 22.08 -3.46 -2.25
CA ILE A 451 22.80 -2.34 -2.88
C ILE A 451 22.31 -1.00 -2.33
N CYS A 452 20.99 -0.81 -2.21
CA CYS A 452 20.41 0.37 -1.58
C CYS A 452 20.90 0.51 -0.14
N LEU A 453 20.89 -0.57 0.64
CA LEU A 453 21.38 -0.62 2.03
C LEU A 453 22.87 -0.27 2.12
N LEU A 454 23.72 -0.90 1.31
CA LEU A 454 25.17 -0.64 1.27
C LEU A 454 25.47 0.80 0.87
N TYR A 455 24.76 1.34 -0.13
CA TYR A 455 24.86 2.74 -0.52
C TYR A 455 24.46 3.68 0.63
N MET A 456 23.34 3.40 1.30
CA MET A 456 22.89 4.19 2.45
C MET A 456 23.87 4.18 3.61
N VAL A 457 24.49 3.04 3.91
CA VAL A 457 25.48 2.88 4.99
C VAL A 457 26.80 3.59 4.65
N SER A 458 27.30 3.42 3.42
CA SER A 458 28.59 3.98 2.97
C SER A 458 28.65 5.51 3.02
N LYS A 459 27.54 6.20 2.79
CA LYS A 459 27.49 7.67 2.78
C LYS A 459 27.52 8.30 4.18
N LYS A 460 27.69 7.53 5.27
CA LYS A 460 27.66 8.00 6.68
C LYS A 460 26.52 9.02 6.94
N GLN A 461 25.39 8.86 6.26
CA GLN A 461 24.26 9.76 6.47
C GLN A 461 23.66 9.49 7.84
N LYS A 462 23.29 10.56 8.55
CA LYS A 462 22.59 10.46 9.84
C LYS A 462 21.40 9.52 9.71
N GLN A 463 21.19 8.69 10.75
CA GLN A 463 20.12 7.69 10.87
C GLN A 463 18.87 8.02 10.07
N ASP A 464 18.65 7.20 9.05
CA ASP A 464 17.50 7.25 8.19
C ASP A 464 16.43 6.24 8.62
N VAL A 465 15.19 6.72 8.70
CA VAL A 465 14.02 5.94 9.11
C VAL A 465 13.71 4.83 8.13
N TYR A 466 13.95 5.04 6.83
CA TYR A 466 13.64 4.04 5.81
C TYR A 466 14.64 2.89 5.81
N LEU A 467 15.92 3.17 6.04
CA LEU A 467 16.93 2.15 6.34
C LEU A 467 16.55 1.30 7.57
N LEU A 468 16.23 1.94 8.70
CA LEU A 468 15.84 1.24 9.93
C LEU A 468 14.58 0.38 9.70
N LEU A 469 13.55 0.98 9.09
CA LEU A 469 12.29 0.31 8.78
C LEU A 469 12.51 -0.92 7.92
N GLY A 470 13.36 -0.77 6.91
CA GLY A 470 13.71 -1.82 6.00
C GLY A 470 14.31 -3.06 6.66
N ILE A 471 15.30 -2.83 7.52
CA ILE A 471 15.96 -3.89 8.28
C ILE A 471 14.96 -4.55 9.25
N CYS A 472 14.16 -3.75 9.95
CA CYS A 472 13.19 -4.26 10.92
C CYS A 472 12.12 -5.13 10.24
N LEU A 473 11.54 -4.68 9.12
CA LEU A 473 10.51 -5.45 8.41
C LEU A 473 11.07 -6.73 7.80
N LEU A 474 12.28 -6.69 7.24
CA LEU A 474 12.95 -7.89 6.72
C LEU A 474 13.06 -8.97 7.81
N ILE A 475 13.63 -8.59 8.95
CA ILE A 475 13.86 -9.51 10.07
C ILE A 475 12.53 -10.03 10.63
N VAL A 476 11.58 -9.15 10.90
CA VAL A 476 10.29 -9.52 11.48
C VAL A 476 9.48 -10.44 10.56
N TYR A 477 9.52 -10.25 9.24
CA TYR A 477 8.81 -11.15 8.33
C TYR A 477 9.47 -12.53 8.22
N ILE A 478 10.80 -12.63 8.33
CA ILE A 478 11.50 -13.92 8.44
C ILE A 478 11.07 -14.63 9.72
N ASP A 479 11.11 -13.93 10.86
CA ASP A 479 10.70 -14.48 12.16
C ASP A 479 9.24 -14.95 12.16
N LEU A 480 8.34 -14.17 11.55
CA LEU A 480 6.94 -14.56 11.36
C LEU A 480 6.80 -15.79 10.46
N GLY A 481 7.67 -15.95 9.46
CA GLY A 481 7.75 -17.16 8.66
C GLY A 481 8.04 -18.40 9.50
N VAL A 482 9.04 -18.31 10.37
CA VAL A 482 9.44 -19.39 11.29
C VAL A 482 8.32 -19.76 12.25
N LEU A 483 7.68 -18.77 12.87
CA LEU A 483 6.55 -18.97 13.79
C LEU A 483 5.35 -19.61 13.11
N ARG A 484 5.13 -19.34 11.81
CA ARG A 484 4.07 -20.00 11.04
C ARG A 484 4.36 -21.48 10.86
N THR A 485 5.58 -21.85 10.46
CA THR A 485 5.96 -23.24 10.24
C THR A 485 5.81 -24.10 11.51
N ILE A 486 6.15 -23.55 12.67
CA ILE A 486 6.06 -24.24 13.97
C ILE A 486 4.61 -24.60 14.32
N ASN A 487 3.64 -23.75 13.97
CA ASN A 487 2.21 -23.98 14.25
C ASN A 487 1.53 -24.93 13.23
N GLY A 488 2.31 -25.83 12.61
CA GLY A 488 1.80 -26.81 11.64
C GLY A 488 1.35 -26.20 10.31
N LEU A 489 1.79 -24.98 9.99
CA LEU A 489 1.49 -24.32 8.72
C LEU A 489 2.56 -24.64 7.68
N ILE A 490 2.20 -24.47 6.40
CA ILE A 490 3.17 -24.71 5.33
C ILE A 490 4.37 -23.78 5.50
N ALA A 491 5.56 -24.38 5.52
CA ALA A 491 6.86 -23.72 5.55
C ALA A 491 7.01 -22.68 4.43
N ALA A 492 8.06 -21.85 4.50
CA ALA A 492 8.50 -21.08 3.35
C ALA A 492 8.55 -22.00 2.13
N ARG A 493 7.97 -21.56 1.01
CA ARG A 493 7.85 -22.38 -0.20
C ARG A 493 8.87 -21.94 -1.22
N LEU A 494 9.39 -22.89 -1.98
CA LEU A 494 10.14 -22.55 -3.19
C LEU A 494 9.17 -21.99 -4.24
N GLY A 495 9.62 -20.93 -4.91
CA GLY A 495 8.91 -20.30 -6.01
C GLY A 495 8.21 -18.98 -5.65
N PRO A 496 7.66 -18.31 -6.67
CA PRO A 496 7.20 -16.94 -6.54
C PRO A 496 5.94 -16.77 -5.69
N GLY A 497 5.21 -17.86 -5.40
CA GLY A 497 4.01 -17.84 -4.55
C GLY A 497 4.28 -17.67 -3.04
N ASP A 498 5.54 -17.63 -2.61
CA ASP A 498 5.90 -17.56 -1.19
C ASP A 498 5.36 -16.29 -0.51
N SER A 499 4.75 -16.43 0.67
CA SER A 499 4.05 -15.32 1.33
C SER A 499 4.98 -14.39 2.10
N ILE A 500 6.13 -14.90 2.58
CA ILE A 500 7.13 -14.12 3.33
C ILE A 500 7.89 -13.22 2.37
N ASN A 501 8.37 -13.79 1.27
CA ASN A 501 9.07 -13.04 0.23
C ASN A 501 8.19 -11.92 -0.35
N ARG A 502 6.92 -12.20 -0.62
CA ARG A 502 5.96 -11.17 -1.08
C ARG A 502 5.76 -10.05 -0.05
N ALA A 503 5.77 -10.36 1.25
CA ALA A 503 5.67 -9.35 2.30
C ALA A 503 6.88 -8.43 2.31
N ILE A 504 8.08 -8.97 2.09
CA ILE A 504 9.32 -8.20 1.98
C ILE A 504 9.29 -7.28 0.75
N ILE A 505 8.84 -7.77 -0.42
CA ILE A 505 8.72 -6.92 -1.63
C ILE A 505 7.77 -5.75 -1.41
N SER A 506 6.73 -5.91 -0.57
CA SER A 506 5.75 -4.84 -0.36
C SER A 506 6.36 -3.51 0.15
N VAL A 507 7.58 -3.53 0.69
CA VAL A 507 8.28 -2.34 1.16
C VAL A 507 9.23 -1.75 0.11
N LEU A 508 9.49 -2.45 -1.00
CA LEU A 508 10.50 -2.07 -2.00
C LEU A 508 10.32 -0.64 -2.56
N PRO A 509 9.11 -0.15 -2.89
CA PRO A 509 8.93 1.23 -3.35
C PRO A 509 9.40 2.28 -2.34
N VAL A 510 9.35 1.99 -1.03
CA VAL A 510 9.85 2.89 0.02
C VAL A 510 11.38 3.00 -0.08
N PHE A 511 12.07 1.88 -0.28
CA PHE A 511 13.52 1.87 -0.47
C PHE A 511 13.97 2.55 -1.75
N CYS A 512 13.28 2.29 -2.87
CA CYS A 512 13.59 2.94 -4.14
C CYS A 512 13.42 4.46 -4.03
N TYR A 513 12.32 4.91 -3.42
CA TYR A 513 12.09 6.34 -3.18
C TYR A 513 13.17 6.97 -2.32
N ASP A 514 13.55 6.35 -1.19
CA ASP A 514 14.61 6.88 -0.34
C ASP A 514 15.98 6.89 -1.04
N PHE A 515 16.30 5.84 -1.78
CA PHE A 515 17.51 5.79 -2.59
C PHE A 515 17.55 6.95 -3.59
N TYR A 516 16.46 7.22 -4.31
CA TYR A 516 16.38 8.36 -5.22
C TYR A 516 16.51 9.68 -4.47
N PHE A 517 15.79 9.85 -3.36
CA PHE A 517 15.89 11.06 -2.55
C PHE A 517 17.34 11.34 -2.15
N LYS A 518 18.05 10.33 -1.65
CA LYS A 518 19.46 10.45 -1.24
C LYS A 518 20.38 10.70 -2.42
N LEU A 519 20.25 9.94 -3.50
CA LEU A 519 21.02 10.12 -4.73
C LEU A 519 20.95 11.58 -5.20
N PHE A 520 19.74 12.11 -5.38
CA PHE A 520 19.57 13.48 -5.88
C PHE A 520 19.89 14.55 -4.83
N SER A 521 19.70 14.29 -3.54
CA SER A 521 20.15 15.21 -2.48
C SER A 521 21.67 15.33 -2.42
N ALA A 522 22.41 14.23 -2.68
CA ALA A 522 23.87 14.21 -2.66
C ALA A 522 24.46 14.98 -3.85
N TYR A 523 23.89 14.85 -5.05
CA TYR A 523 24.29 15.62 -6.22
C TYR A 523 24.00 17.14 -6.09
N GLY A 524 22.98 17.53 -5.32
CA GLY A 524 22.70 18.94 -5.02
C GLY A 524 23.65 19.57 -4.00
N ALA A 525 24.34 18.77 -3.18
CA ALA A 525 25.32 19.24 -2.21
C ALA A 525 26.72 19.40 -2.82
N THR A 526 27.07 18.61 -3.82
CA THR A 526 28.41 18.64 -4.46
C THR A 526 28.67 19.90 -5.28
N GLU A 527 27.64 20.54 -5.87
CA GLU A 527 27.82 21.83 -6.57
C GLU A 527 28.08 23.01 -5.63
N LYS A 528 27.72 22.91 -4.34
CA LYS A 528 28.09 23.93 -3.35
C LYS A 528 29.55 23.86 -2.91
N MET A 529 30.27 22.79 -3.24
CA MET A 529 31.71 22.67 -2.97
C MET A 529 32.57 23.04 -4.18
N SER A 530 32.05 22.91 -5.42
CA SER A 530 32.81 23.27 -6.62
C SER A 530 32.77 24.76 -6.97
N VAL A 531 31.76 25.52 -6.52
CA VAL A 531 31.71 26.98 -6.77
C VAL A 531 32.58 27.77 -5.78
N THR A 532 32.98 27.18 -4.65
CA THR A 532 33.88 27.83 -3.67
C THR A 532 35.36 27.48 -3.85
N LEU A 533 35.73 26.59 -4.77
CA LEU A 533 37.14 26.24 -5.04
C LEU A 533 37.68 26.87 -6.32
N ASP A 534 36.83 27.30 -7.25
CA ASP A 534 37.25 27.99 -8.48
C ASP A 534 37.27 29.54 -8.34
N SER A 535 36.84 30.10 -7.20
CA SER A 535 36.88 31.55 -6.93
C SER A 535 37.99 32.00 -5.98
N GLU A 536 38.85 31.09 -5.50
CA GLU A 536 40.00 31.42 -4.62
C GLU A 536 41.36 31.10 -5.27
N MET A 537 41.42 30.90 -6.59
CA MET A 537 42.67 30.59 -7.31
C MET A 537 42.88 31.37 -8.62
N SER A 538 42.38 32.62 -8.70
CA SER A 538 42.68 33.50 -9.85
C SER A 538 42.87 34.97 -9.48
N GLU A 539 43.42 35.26 -8.30
CA GLU A 539 44.02 36.56 -7.99
C GLU A 539 45.36 36.32 -7.27
N ASP A 540 46.41 36.16 -8.08
CA ASP A 540 47.77 36.61 -7.79
C ASP A 540 48.31 37.30 -9.06
#